data_AF-A0A975Z9Q8-F1
#
_entry.id   AF-A0A975Z9Q8-F1
#
_cell.length_a   1.000
_cell.length_b   1.000
_cell.length_c   1.000
_cell.angle_alpha   90.00
_cell.angle_beta   90.00
_cell.angle_gamma   90.00
#
_symmetry.space_group_name_H-M   'P 1'
#
loop_
_entity.id
_entity.type
_entity.pdbx_description
1 polymer ?
#
loop_
_entity_poly.entity_id
_entity_poly.type
_entity_poly.pdbx_seq_one_letter_code
_entity_poly.pdbx_strand_id
1 'polypeptide(L)'
;MAQYDAYLNPNAAQREAFPYLVVVQSDQLDHYSTRFIMPLARLPRAPKGAPRRLAQTVEVEGERCYLAAHLCAPLPAKLLRKPVTSLRGEAGVFRDALDAVISGV
;
A
#
# COMPACT_ATOMS: atom_id res chain seq x y z
N MET A 1 -11.13 -10.33 1.65
CA MET A 1 -10.27 -9.54 0.73
C MET A 1 -8.85 -9.98 1.02
N ALA A 2 -8.05 -10.34 0.02
CA ALA A 2 -6.79 -11.00 0.33
C ALA A 2 -5.70 -9.98 0.71
N GLN A 3 -4.78 -10.41 1.57
CA GLN A 3 -3.54 -9.69 1.82
C GLN A 3 -2.79 -9.48 0.50
N TYR A 4 -2.31 -8.26 0.32
CA TYR A 4 -1.65 -7.69 -0.86
C TYR A 4 -2.55 -7.43 -2.08
N ASP A 5 -3.87 -7.51 -1.94
CA ASP A 5 -4.76 -6.99 -2.97
C ASP A 5 -4.68 -5.46 -3.02
N ALA A 6 -4.48 -4.92 -4.22
CA ALA A 6 -4.47 -3.50 -4.52
C ALA A 6 -5.86 -3.04 -4.98
N TYR A 7 -6.30 -1.89 -4.47
CA TYR A 7 -7.59 -1.28 -4.78
C TYR A 7 -7.38 0.15 -5.24
N LEU A 8 -8.23 0.64 -6.15
CA LEU A 8 -8.30 2.07 -6.42
C LEU A 8 -8.69 2.82 -5.14
N ASN A 9 -8.01 3.91 -4.84
CA ASN A 9 -8.30 4.71 -3.65
C ASN A 9 -9.77 5.20 -3.68
N PRO A 10 -10.61 4.87 -2.68
CA PRO A 10 -12.01 5.28 -2.67
C PRO A 10 -12.18 6.80 -2.56
N ASN A 11 -11.18 7.52 -2.03
CA ASN A 11 -11.18 8.98 -1.98
C ASN A 11 -10.68 9.56 -3.31
N ALA A 12 -11.60 10.03 -4.15
CA ALA A 12 -11.27 10.60 -5.45
C ALA A 12 -10.31 11.80 -5.37
N ALA A 13 -10.44 12.64 -4.34
CA ALA A 13 -9.58 13.82 -4.16
C ALA A 13 -8.12 13.45 -3.86
N GLN A 14 -7.87 12.23 -3.37
CA GLN A 14 -6.51 11.76 -3.07
C GLN A 14 -5.89 10.93 -4.20
N ARG A 15 -6.65 10.52 -5.23
CA ARG A 15 -6.15 9.64 -6.30
C ARG A 15 -5.01 10.22 -7.14
N GLU A 16 -4.91 11.55 -7.19
CA GLU A 16 -3.81 12.21 -7.88
C GLU A 16 -2.47 11.89 -7.21
N ALA A 17 -2.40 11.97 -5.88
CA ALA A 17 -1.21 11.69 -5.11
C ALA A 17 -1.09 10.21 -4.70
N PHE A 18 -2.21 9.56 -4.39
CA PHE A 18 -2.31 8.19 -3.89
C PHE A 18 -3.35 7.40 -4.67
N PRO A 19 -3.04 6.94 -5.89
CA PRO A 19 -4.02 6.28 -6.75
C PRO A 19 -4.53 4.95 -6.19
N TYR A 20 -3.69 4.20 -5.46
CA TYR A 20 -4.01 2.86 -4.99
C TYR A 20 -3.79 2.69 -3.48
N LEU A 21 -4.57 1.80 -2.88
CA LEU A 21 -4.41 1.33 -1.51
C LEU A 21 -4.23 -0.19 -1.54
N VAL A 22 -3.23 -0.70 -0.83
CA VAL A 22 -2.93 -2.14 -0.76
C VAL A 22 -3.28 -2.66 0.63
N VAL A 23 -4.01 -3.76 0.71
CA VAL A 23 -4.27 -4.43 2.00
C VAL A 23 -2.99 -5.10 2.45
N VAL A 24 -2.42 -4.67 3.58
CA VAL A 24 -1.22 -5.31 4.16
C VAL A 24 -1.55 -6.15 5.41
N GLN A 25 -2.79 -6.09 5.87
CA GLN A 25 -3.34 -6.92 6.94
C GLN A 25 -3.27 -8.42 6.62
N SER A 26 -2.82 -9.23 7.59
CA SER A 26 -2.83 -10.69 7.50
C SER A 26 -4.23 -11.24 7.24
N ASP A 27 -4.32 -12.26 6.38
CA ASP A 27 -5.57 -12.99 6.08
C ASP A 27 -6.20 -13.63 7.34
N GLN A 28 -5.39 -13.93 8.36
CA GLN A 28 -5.88 -14.44 9.66
C GLN A 28 -6.78 -13.43 10.39
N LEU A 29 -6.65 -12.15 10.05
CA LEU A 29 -7.39 -11.04 10.64
C LEU A 29 -8.55 -10.57 9.73
N ASP A 30 -8.94 -11.32 8.69
CA ASP A 30 -9.96 -10.91 7.72
C ASP A 30 -11.38 -10.77 8.34
N HIS A 31 -11.60 -11.32 9.54
CA HIS A 31 -12.85 -11.24 10.28
C HIS A 31 -13.18 -9.83 10.83
N TYR A 32 -12.20 -8.92 10.93
CA TYR A 32 -12.46 -7.54 11.34
C TYR A 32 -13.16 -6.71 10.25
N SER A 33 -13.85 -5.64 10.65
CA SER A 33 -14.56 -4.74 9.74
C SER A 33 -13.68 -3.71 9.02
N THR A 34 -12.40 -3.63 9.40
CA THR A 34 -11.39 -2.75 8.82
C THR A 34 -10.25 -3.55 8.20
N ARG A 35 -9.51 -2.92 7.29
CA ARG A 35 -8.26 -3.43 6.74
C ARG A 35 -7.14 -2.44 7.03
N PHE A 36 -6.04 -2.93 7.59
CA PHE A 36 -4.79 -2.18 7.61
C PHE A 36 -4.26 -2.09 6.17
N ILE A 37 -4.24 -0.87 5.64
CA ILE A 37 -3.83 -0.59 4.27
C ILE A 37 -2.54 0.22 4.24
N MET A 38 -1.82 0.08 3.13
CA MET A 38 -0.69 0.92 2.75
C MET A 38 -1.06 1.72 1.50
N PRO A 39 -1.01 3.05 1.53
CA PRO A 39 -1.17 3.86 0.32
C PRO A 39 0.03 3.71 -0.62
N LEU A 40 -0.24 3.73 -1.92
CA LEU A 40 0.78 3.81 -2.96
C LEU A 40 0.80 5.22 -3.54
N ALA A 41 1.94 5.89 -3.47
CA ALA A 41 2.12 7.27 -3.89
C ALA A 41 2.60 7.37 -5.35
N ARG A 42 2.00 8.28 -6.10
CA ARG A 42 2.51 8.73 -7.40
C ARG A 42 3.53 9.83 -7.15
N LEU A 43 4.81 9.51 -7.33
CA LEU A 43 5.90 10.47 -7.20
C LEU A 43 6.73 10.51 -8.49
N PRO A 44 7.15 11.70 -8.97
CA PRO A 44 7.97 11.81 -10.17
C PRO A 44 9.38 11.23 -9.97
N ARG A 45 9.82 11.06 -8.72
CA ARG A 45 11.11 10.47 -8.34
C ARG A 45 11.05 9.97 -6.90
N ALA A 46 12.04 9.17 -6.51
CA ALA A 46 12.17 8.68 -5.15
C ALA A 46 12.18 9.84 -4.14
N PRO A 47 11.54 9.68 -2.96
CA PRO A 47 11.57 10.70 -1.92
C PRO A 47 13.03 10.98 -1.53
N LYS A 48 13.43 12.25 -1.56
CA LYS A 48 14.80 12.65 -1.20
C LYS A 48 15.07 12.29 0.27
N GLY A 49 16.17 11.57 0.51
CA GLY A 49 16.59 11.21 1.88
C GLY A 49 15.80 10.07 2.51
N ALA A 50 14.85 9.45 1.81
CA ALA A 50 14.20 8.26 2.32
C ALA A 50 15.19 7.08 2.38
N PRO A 51 15.16 6.26 3.45
CA PRO A 51 15.86 4.97 3.49
C PRO A 51 15.56 4.14 2.24
N ARG A 52 16.55 3.40 1.73
CA ARG A 52 16.42 2.62 0.48
C ARG A 52 15.20 1.68 0.51
N ARG A 53 14.88 1.11 1.67
CA ARG A 53 13.70 0.25 1.88
C ARG A 53 12.37 1.01 1.70
N LEU A 54 12.30 2.28 2.12
CA LEU A 54 11.14 3.16 1.90
C LEU A 54 11.08 3.74 0.48
N ALA A 55 12.20 3.75 -0.25
CA ALA A 55 12.29 4.22 -1.61
C ALA A 55 11.99 3.12 -2.66
N GLN A 56 11.52 1.95 -2.24
CA GLN A 56 11.10 0.87 -3.14
C GLN A 56 9.80 1.23 -3.87
N THR A 57 9.57 0.57 -5.00
CA THR A 57 8.40 0.77 -5.85
C THR A 57 7.77 -0.56 -6.22
N VAL A 58 6.46 -0.51 -6.46
CA VAL A 58 5.67 -1.59 -7.06
C VAL A 58 5.05 -1.10 -8.36
N GLU A 59 4.59 -2.01 -9.21
CA GLU A 59 3.84 -1.67 -10.42
C GLU A 59 2.38 -2.12 -10.30
N VAL A 60 1.44 -1.22 -10.58
CA VAL A 60 0.00 -1.51 -10.59
C VAL A 60 -0.57 -1.05 -11.93
N GLU A 61 -1.09 -1.96 -12.74
CA GLU A 61 -1.66 -1.64 -14.07
C GLU A 61 -0.71 -0.82 -14.97
N GLY A 62 0.60 -1.12 -14.95
CA GLY A 62 1.61 -0.37 -15.71
C GLY A 62 2.08 0.93 -15.05
N GLU A 63 1.51 1.31 -13.90
CA GLU A 63 1.91 2.50 -13.16
C GLU A 63 2.89 2.16 -12.04
N ARG A 64 4.07 2.77 -12.07
CA ARG A 64 5.05 2.68 -10.97
C ARG A 64 4.63 3.57 -9.81
N CYS A 65 4.48 2.98 -8.62
CA CYS A 65 4.12 3.71 -7.41
C CYS A 65 5.12 3.43 -6.26
N TYR A 66 5.27 4.41 -5.38
CA TYR A 66 6.09 4.29 -4.16
C TYR A 66 5.25 3.85 -2.98
N LEU A 67 5.83 3.03 -2.10
CA LEU A 67 5.15 2.57 -0.89
C LEU A 67 5.15 3.69 0.17
N ALA A 68 3.99 4.27 0.46
CA ALA A 68 3.87 5.27 1.52
C ALA A 68 3.61 4.60 2.88
N ALA A 69 4.54 3.73 3.31
CA ALA A 69 4.37 2.92 4.51
C ALA A 69 4.13 3.74 5.79
N HIS A 70 4.69 4.95 5.88
CA HIS A 70 4.48 5.89 7.00
C HIS A 70 3.05 6.44 7.08
N LEU A 71 2.23 6.23 6.05
CA LEU A 71 0.81 6.60 5.99
C LEU A 71 -0.10 5.37 6.08
N CYS A 72 0.40 4.21 6.49
CA CYS A 72 -0.46 3.05 6.72
C CYS A 72 -1.53 3.39 7.77
N ALA A 73 -2.75 2.95 7.50
CA ALA A 73 -3.90 3.28 8.34
C ALA A 73 -4.98 2.19 8.25
N PRO A 74 -5.87 2.07 9.25
CA PRO A 74 -7.07 1.26 9.11
C PRO A 74 -8.07 1.95 8.16
N LEU A 75 -8.68 1.18 7.25
CA LEU A 75 -9.76 1.62 6.38
C LEU A 75 -10.96 0.68 6.52
N PRO A 76 -12.21 1.18 6.59
CA PRO A 76 -13.39 0.31 6.56
C PRO A 76 -13.42 -0.57 5.31
N ALA A 77 -13.51 -1.89 5.48
CA ALA A 77 -13.41 -2.86 4.38
C ALA A 77 -14.46 -2.61 3.29
N LYS A 78 -15.66 -2.14 3.67
CA LYS A 78 -16.75 -1.79 2.74
C LYS A 78 -16.39 -0.71 1.70
N LEU A 79 -15.35 0.09 1.93
CA LEU A 79 -14.87 1.08 0.96
C LEU A 79 -14.00 0.45 -0.13
N LEU A 80 -13.41 -0.71 0.14
CA LEU A 80 -12.56 -1.47 -0.77
C LEU A 80 -13.43 -2.44 -1.54
N ARG A 81 -13.82 -2.03 -2.76
CA ARG A 81 -14.78 -2.76 -3.59
C ARG A 81 -14.09 -3.86 -4.39
N LYS A 82 -13.81 -3.59 -5.68
CA LYS A 82 -13.19 -4.54 -6.59
C LYS A 82 -11.66 -4.37 -6.53
N PRO A 83 -10.89 -5.45 -6.29
CA PRO A 83 -9.44 -5.38 -6.42
C PRO A 83 -9.07 -5.11 -7.88
N VAL A 84 -8.02 -4.31 -8.06
CA VAL A 84 -7.41 -4.02 -9.35
C VAL A 84 -6.49 -5.17 -9.75
N THR A 85 -5.57 -5.53 -8.85
CA THR A 85 -4.62 -6.62 -9.02
C THR A 85 -4.16 -7.14 -7.65
N SER A 86 -3.40 -8.23 -7.61
CA SER A 86 -2.76 -8.74 -6.41
C SER A 86 -1.25 -8.55 -6.49
N LEU A 87 -0.65 -7.97 -5.46
CA LEU A 87 0.79 -7.71 -5.33
C LEU A 87 1.47 -8.72 -4.40
N ARG A 88 0.87 -9.90 -4.21
CA ARG A 88 1.38 -10.94 -3.30
C ARG A 88 2.79 -11.40 -3.65
N GLY A 89 3.16 -11.40 -4.93
CA GLY A 89 4.54 -11.69 -5.37
C GLY A 89 5.58 -10.68 -4.87
N GLU A 90 5.15 -9.47 -4.50
CA GLU A 90 5.98 -8.38 -4.01
C GLU A 90 5.87 -8.19 -2.48
N ALA A 91 5.30 -9.17 -1.76
CA ALA A 91 5.05 -9.09 -0.31
C ALA A 91 6.28 -8.67 0.52
N GLY A 92 7.48 -9.08 0.08
CA GLY A 92 8.75 -8.69 0.72
C GLY A 92 8.96 -7.17 0.74
N VAL A 93 8.61 -6.47 -0.34
CA VAL A 93 8.74 -5.01 -0.48
C VAL A 93 7.82 -4.30 0.52
N PHE A 94 6.59 -4.78 0.69
CA PHE A 94 5.65 -4.22 1.67
C PHE A 94 6.11 -4.41 3.11
N ARG A 95 6.62 -5.61 3.43
CA ARG A 95 7.15 -5.90 4.76
C ARG A 95 8.37 -5.04 5.06
N ASP A 96 9.31 -4.96 4.13
CA ASP A 96 10.54 -4.18 4.30
C ASP A 96 10.25 -2.67 4.43
N ALA A 97 9.28 -2.15 3.68
CA ALA A 97 8.84 -0.76 3.84
C ALA A 97 8.16 -0.51 5.19
N LEU A 98 7.33 -1.43 5.68
CA LEU A 98 6.71 -1.30 7.00
C LEU A 98 7.75 -1.41 8.14
N ASP A 99 8.69 -2.35 8.02
CA ASP A 99 9.80 -2.52 8.96
C ASP A 99 10.64 -1.24 9.07
N ALA A 100 11.00 -0.63 7.93
CA ALA A 100 11.73 0.63 7.93
C ALA A 100 11.01 1.79 8.65
N VAL A 101 9.68 1.78 8.75
CA VAL A 101 8.91 2.76 9.55
C VAL A 101 8.91 2.41 11.04
N ILE A 102 8.76 1.12 11.36
CA ILE A 102 8.52 0.66 12.73
C ILE A 102 9.82 0.48 13.50
N SER A 103 10.82 -0.15 12.89
CA SER A 103 12.07 -0.57 13.52
C SER A 103 13.27 0.26 13.06
N GLY A 104 13.20 0.88 11.88
CA GLY A 104 14.24 1.78 11.36
C GLY A 104 15.51 1.09 10.81
N VAL A 105 15.46 -0.22 10.56
CA VAL A 105 16.57 -1.03 10.00
C VAL A 105 16.51 -1.21 8.47
#